data_AF-A0A0C9YKB5-F1
#
_entry.id   AF-A0A0C9YKB5-F1
#
_cell.length_a   1.000
_cell.length_b   1.000
_cell.length_c   1.000
_cell.angle_alpha   90.00
_cell.angle_beta   90.00
_cell.angle_gamma   90.00
#
_symmetry.space_group_name_H-M   'P 1'
#
loop_
_entity.id
_entity.type
_entity.pdbx_description
1 polymer ?
#
loop_
_entity_poly.entity_id
_entity_poly.type
_entity_poly.pdbx_seq_one_letter_code
_entity_poly.pdbx_strand_id
1 'polypeptide(L)'
;MLPHLDPPENTNPHASADLGNGYILLAKRDRYLTAVRGEEERVIAEYLGLPFAPKICRWACLRLPNGQIARSEYQELQKAPEDIRMSRNVKVRYFARLIIRVADEHAALDADIASPDRFHFADVALVTAYSQPHTDLLEKSYGVLASCMKPAQPSLQVIKISDIRSVVAMIPHCPIIHGVAEERYFLVEKSGMEIARFGVEDDEE
;
A
#
# COMPACT_ATOMS: atom_id res chain seq x y z
N MET A 1 -31.37 23.31 -16.98
CA MET A 1 -31.20 23.27 -15.50
C MET A 1 -30.68 21.89 -15.14
N LEU A 2 -29.42 21.79 -14.70
CA LEU A 2 -28.85 20.54 -14.20
C LEU A 2 -29.18 20.40 -12.70
N PRO A 3 -29.73 19.26 -12.24
CA PRO A 3 -29.90 19.01 -10.83
C PRO A 3 -28.51 18.90 -10.18
N HIS A 4 -28.34 19.57 -9.04
CA HIS A 4 -27.16 19.44 -8.19
C HIS A 4 -26.93 17.95 -7.87
N LEU A 5 -25.85 17.40 -8.41
CA LEU A 5 -25.30 16.13 -7.98
C LEU A 5 -24.48 16.44 -6.72
N ASP A 6 -25.11 16.31 -5.56
CA ASP A 6 -24.33 16.19 -4.33
C ASP A 6 -23.29 15.07 -4.53
N PRO A 7 -22.01 15.26 -4.12
CA PRO A 7 -21.04 14.18 -4.15
C PRO A 7 -21.64 13.01 -3.36
N PRO A 8 -21.53 11.76 -3.86
CA PRO A 8 -22.12 10.63 -3.17
C PRO A 8 -21.64 10.61 -1.72
N GLU A 9 -22.58 10.56 -0.78
CA GLU A 9 -22.28 10.34 0.64
C GLU A 9 -21.26 9.21 0.72
N ASN A 10 -20.20 9.41 1.49
CA ASN A 10 -18.99 8.58 1.57
C ASN A 10 -19.36 7.13 1.95
N THR A 11 -19.84 6.34 0.98
CA THR A 11 -20.40 4.99 1.16
C THR A 11 -19.24 4.02 1.10
N ASN A 12 -18.29 4.18 2.02
CA ASN A 12 -17.22 3.21 2.13
C ASN A 12 -17.84 1.86 2.56
N PRO A 13 -17.33 0.73 2.02
CA PRO A 13 -17.85 -0.58 2.36
C PRO A 13 -17.82 -0.82 3.86
N HIS A 14 -18.82 -1.54 4.40
CA HIS A 14 -18.81 -1.94 5.80
C HIS A 14 -17.47 -2.60 6.16
N ALA A 15 -16.85 -2.14 7.25
CA ALA A 15 -15.50 -2.49 7.70
C ALA A 15 -14.31 -1.85 6.95
N SER A 16 -14.49 -0.75 6.22
CA SER A 16 -13.39 0.17 5.84
C SER A 16 -12.93 1.04 7.01
N ALA A 17 -11.70 1.55 6.95
CA ALA A 17 -11.20 2.55 7.90
C ALA A 17 -10.66 3.78 7.15
N ASP A 18 -11.26 4.93 7.40
CA ASP A 18 -10.74 6.23 6.95
C ASP A 18 -9.51 6.60 7.79
N LEU A 19 -8.42 6.96 7.13
CA LEU A 19 -7.17 7.40 7.76
C LEU A 19 -6.99 8.92 7.71
N GLY A 20 -7.94 9.64 7.10
CA GLY A 20 -7.83 11.05 6.76
C GLY A 20 -7.01 11.30 5.49
N ASN A 21 -7.03 12.55 5.02
CA ASN A 21 -6.28 13.02 3.84
C ASN A 21 -6.52 12.21 2.56
N GLY A 22 -7.68 11.54 2.44
CA GLY A 22 -8.05 10.72 1.27
C GLY A 22 -7.49 9.29 1.28
N TYR A 23 -6.79 8.86 2.34
CA TYR A 23 -6.34 7.49 2.52
C TYR A 23 -7.42 6.63 3.18
N ILE A 24 -7.75 5.48 2.60
CA ILE A 24 -8.77 4.57 3.15
C ILE A 24 -8.31 3.12 3.09
N LEU A 25 -8.31 2.42 4.23
CA LEU A 25 -8.18 0.97 4.26
C LEU A 25 -9.52 0.32 3.90
N LEU A 26 -9.53 -0.62 2.96
CA LEU A 26 -10.75 -1.23 2.41
C LEU A 26 -11.04 -2.60 3.01
N ALA A 27 -12.32 -2.93 3.25
CA ALA A 27 -12.88 -4.00 4.09
C ALA A 27 -12.29 -5.44 4.05
N LYS A 28 -11.35 -5.73 3.16
CA LYS A 28 -10.58 -6.98 3.14
C LYS A 28 -9.50 -6.95 4.21
N ARG A 29 -9.87 -7.26 5.45
CA ARG A 29 -8.99 -7.24 6.63
C ARG A 29 -9.07 -8.51 7.45
N ASP A 30 -8.12 -8.68 8.36
CA ASP A 30 -8.21 -9.67 9.43
C ASP A 30 -9.46 -9.42 10.27
N ARG A 31 -10.17 -10.50 10.59
CA ARG A 31 -11.35 -10.43 11.48
C ARG A 31 -10.93 -10.09 12.91
N TYR A 32 -9.80 -10.64 13.35
CA TYR A 32 -9.29 -10.52 14.72
C TYR A 32 -7.88 -9.94 14.75
N LEU A 33 -7.51 -9.34 15.89
CA LEU A 33 -6.14 -8.92 16.17
C LEU A 33 -5.21 -10.13 16.18
N THR A 34 -4.18 -10.09 15.34
CA THR A 34 -3.23 -11.17 15.16
C THR A 34 -1.87 -10.78 15.73
N ALA A 35 -1.25 -11.69 16.49
CA ALA A 35 0.14 -11.53 16.91
C ALA A 35 1.07 -11.80 15.71
N VAL A 36 2.00 -10.87 15.45
CA VAL A 36 3.10 -11.09 14.50
C VAL A 36 4.23 -11.85 15.19
N ARG A 37 5.03 -12.58 14.41
CA ARG A 37 6.18 -13.36 14.92
C ARG A 37 7.37 -13.24 13.99
N GLY A 38 8.56 -13.48 14.52
CA GLY A 38 9.80 -13.56 13.74
C GLY A 38 10.25 -12.19 13.23
N GLU A 39 10.64 -12.11 11.96
CA GLU A 39 11.15 -10.86 11.38
C GLU A 39 10.11 -9.73 11.43
N GLU A 40 8.82 -10.03 11.21
CA GLU A 40 7.73 -9.04 11.26
C GLU A 40 7.61 -8.38 12.63
N GLU A 41 7.67 -9.19 13.69
CA GLU A 41 7.64 -8.71 15.06
C GLU A 41 8.84 -7.79 15.35
N ARG A 42 10.04 -8.21 14.93
CA ARG A 42 11.26 -7.44 15.15
C ARG A 42 11.18 -6.06 14.49
N VAL A 43 10.82 -5.98 13.21
CA VAL A 43 10.79 -4.71 12.47
C VAL A 43 9.65 -3.79 12.91
N ILE A 44 8.51 -4.35 13.33
CA ILE A 44 7.39 -3.55 13.86
C ILE A 44 7.75 -2.99 15.24
N ALA A 45 8.34 -3.81 16.13
CA ALA A 45 8.79 -3.37 17.44
C ALA A 45 9.85 -2.26 17.34
N GLU A 46 10.85 -2.46 16.47
CA GLU A 46 11.91 -1.49 16.16
C GLU A 46 11.33 -0.16 15.63
N TYR A 47 10.42 -0.23 14.67
CA TYR A 47 9.77 0.95 14.10
C TYR A 47 8.97 1.76 15.13
N LEU A 48 8.27 1.07 16.05
CA LEU A 48 7.49 1.71 17.11
C LEU A 48 8.34 2.17 18.31
N GLY A 49 9.61 1.77 18.40
CA GLY A 49 10.42 1.98 19.60
C GLY A 49 9.91 1.21 20.81
N LEU A 50 9.31 0.04 20.60
CA LEU A 50 8.73 -0.81 21.65
C LEU A 50 9.56 -2.09 21.85
N PRO A 51 9.53 -2.70 23.05
CA PRO A 51 10.23 -3.96 23.30
C PRO A 51 9.62 -5.17 22.56
N PHE A 52 8.34 -5.09 22.18
CA PHE A 52 7.62 -6.12 21.42
C PHE A 52 6.59 -5.47 20.49
N ALA A 53 6.25 -6.16 19.40
CA ALA A 53 5.23 -5.68 18.48
C ALA A 53 3.82 -5.87 19.08
N PRO A 54 2.94 -4.87 18.98
CA PRO A 54 1.54 -5.04 19.38
C PRO A 54 0.84 -6.03 18.44
N LYS A 55 -0.33 -6.53 18.86
CA LYS A 55 -1.21 -7.24 17.94
C LYS A 55 -1.70 -6.30 16.85
N ILE A 56 -1.85 -6.83 15.64
CA ILE A 56 -2.15 -6.05 14.45
C ILE A 56 -3.44 -6.53 13.79
N CYS A 57 -4.12 -5.64 13.07
CA CYS A 57 -5.12 -6.02 12.09
C CYS A 57 -4.55 -5.77 10.70
N ARG A 58 -4.35 -6.84 9.90
CA ARG A 58 -3.86 -6.71 8.53
C ARG A 58 -4.99 -6.34 7.58
N TRP A 59 -4.69 -5.52 6.59
CA TRP A 59 -5.57 -5.06 5.54
C TRP A 59 -4.95 -5.36 4.18
N ALA A 60 -5.78 -5.85 3.27
CA ALA A 60 -5.35 -6.27 1.94
C ALA A 60 -5.31 -5.13 0.91
N CYS A 61 -6.04 -4.04 1.18
CA CYS A 61 -6.26 -2.99 0.21
C CYS A 61 -6.26 -1.61 0.87
N LEU A 62 -5.58 -0.68 0.21
CA LEU A 62 -5.49 0.73 0.57
C LEU A 62 -5.90 1.56 -0.65
N ARG A 63 -6.84 2.49 -0.47
CA ARG A 63 -7.13 3.57 -1.42
C ARG A 63 -6.24 4.77 -1.07
N LEU A 64 -5.53 5.29 -2.07
CA LEU A 64 -4.70 6.48 -1.98
C LEU A 64 -5.54 7.74 -2.26
N PRO A 65 -5.03 8.94 -1.92
CA PRO A 65 -5.74 10.21 -2.16
C PRO A 65 -6.04 10.45 -3.64
N ASN A 66 -5.16 9.97 -4.52
CA ASN A 66 -5.34 10.03 -5.98
C ASN A 66 -6.33 8.98 -6.53
N GLY A 67 -7.04 8.25 -5.66
CA GLY A 67 -8.02 7.23 -6.03
C GLY A 67 -7.43 5.88 -6.45
N GLN A 68 -6.11 5.75 -6.56
CA GLN A 68 -5.47 4.46 -6.84
C GLN A 68 -5.72 3.48 -5.68
N ILE A 69 -5.84 2.20 -6.01
CA ILE A 69 -5.98 1.13 -5.02
C ILE A 69 -4.70 0.31 -4.99
N ALA A 70 -3.93 0.45 -3.91
CA ALA A 70 -2.82 -0.44 -3.60
C ALA A 70 -3.35 -1.75 -3.01
N ARG A 71 -2.78 -2.86 -3.45
CA ARG A 71 -3.14 -4.21 -3.00
C ARG A 71 -1.92 -4.88 -2.40
N SER A 72 -2.12 -5.62 -1.32
CA SER A 72 -1.05 -6.33 -0.65
C SER A 72 -0.98 -7.81 -1.05
N GLU A 73 0.21 -8.39 -0.95
CA GLU A 73 0.48 -9.81 -1.18
C GLU A 73 -0.40 -10.74 -0.33
N TYR A 74 -0.77 -10.32 0.88
CA TYR A 74 -1.61 -11.08 1.82
C TYR A 74 -2.88 -11.70 1.20
N GLN A 75 -3.58 -10.99 0.29
CA GLN A 75 -4.76 -11.55 -0.37
C GLN A 75 -4.43 -12.27 -1.69
N GLU A 76 -3.33 -11.93 -2.35
CA GLU A 76 -2.95 -12.57 -3.62
C GLU A 76 -2.47 -14.01 -3.38
N LEU A 77 -1.77 -14.27 -2.28
CA LEU A 77 -1.39 -15.63 -1.86
C LEU A 77 -2.59 -16.53 -1.54
N GLN A 78 -3.78 -15.96 -1.36
CA GLN A 78 -5.03 -16.70 -1.15
C GLN A 78 -5.74 -17.04 -2.47
N LYS A 79 -5.16 -16.70 -3.62
CA LYS A 79 -5.70 -16.97 -4.96
C LYS A 79 -4.83 -17.97 -5.71
N ALA A 80 -5.44 -18.72 -6.63
CA ALA A 80 -4.69 -19.53 -7.56
C ALA A 80 -3.77 -18.63 -8.41
N PRO A 81 -2.56 -19.07 -8.78
CA PRO A 81 -1.62 -18.28 -9.58
C PRO A 81 -2.23 -17.71 -10.87
N GLU A 82 -3.17 -18.43 -11.48
CA GLU A 82 -3.91 -18.05 -12.69
C GLU A 82 -4.89 -16.88 -12.47
N ASP A 83 -5.37 -16.69 -11.24
CA ASP A 83 -6.30 -15.63 -10.84
C ASP A 83 -5.59 -14.38 -10.30
N ILE A 84 -4.26 -14.44 -10.17
CA ILE A 84 -3.44 -13.31 -9.79
C ILE A 84 -3.26 -12.41 -11.01
N ARG A 85 -4.12 -11.40 -11.12
CA ARG A 85 -3.84 -10.25 -11.99
C ARG A 85 -2.58 -9.56 -11.47
N MET A 86 -1.41 -9.92 -12.03
CA MET A 86 -0.11 -9.36 -11.65
C MET A 86 0.01 -7.87 -12.03
N SER A 87 -0.69 -6.98 -11.32
CA SER A 87 -0.43 -5.54 -11.32
C SER A 87 0.61 -5.26 -10.24
N ARG A 88 1.89 -5.49 -10.56
CA ARG A 88 3.00 -5.66 -9.60
C ARG A 88 3.38 -4.37 -8.88
N ASN A 89 2.99 -4.24 -7.62
CA ASN A 89 3.41 -3.15 -6.72
C ASN A 89 4.88 -3.29 -6.29
N VAL A 90 5.43 -2.25 -5.64
CA VAL A 90 6.39 -2.45 -4.55
C VAL A 90 5.80 -3.54 -3.66
N LYS A 91 6.54 -4.60 -3.29
CA LYS A 91 6.00 -5.76 -2.59
C LYS A 91 5.50 -5.36 -1.19
N VAL A 92 4.29 -4.83 -1.11
CA VAL A 92 3.57 -4.58 0.12
C VAL A 92 3.03 -5.91 0.60
N ARG A 93 3.57 -6.44 1.71
CA ARG A 93 3.07 -7.69 2.29
C ARG A 93 1.66 -7.51 2.81
N TYR A 94 1.43 -6.44 3.58
CA TYR A 94 0.12 -6.01 4.07
C TYR A 94 0.17 -4.55 4.54
N PHE A 95 -1.01 -3.94 4.58
CA PHE A 95 -1.25 -2.72 5.34
C PHE A 95 -1.70 -3.11 6.75
N ALA A 96 -1.34 -2.34 7.76
CA ALA A 96 -1.73 -2.64 9.13
C ALA A 96 -2.10 -1.37 9.88
N ARG A 97 -3.12 -1.50 10.72
CA ARG A 97 -3.44 -0.54 11.76
C ARG A 97 -3.00 -1.12 13.10
N LEU A 98 -2.05 -0.46 13.74
CA LEU A 98 -1.41 -0.86 14.99
C LEU A 98 -2.00 -0.07 16.15
N ILE A 99 -2.34 -0.71 17.27
CA ILE A 99 -2.80 -0.04 18.49
C ILE A 99 -1.57 0.31 19.33
N ILE A 100 -1.28 1.59 19.52
CA ILE A 100 -0.07 2.06 20.25
C ILE A 100 -0.39 2.42 21.71
N ARG A 101 -1.59 2.94 21.99
CA ARG A 101 -1.99 3.29 23.36
C ARG A 101 -3.47 3.01 23.57
N VAL A 102 -3.78 2.36 24.67
CA VAL A 102 -5.12 2.34 25.26
C VAL A 102 -5.15 3.50 26.24
N ALA A 103 -6.08 4.44 26.10
CA ALA A 103 -6.18 5.59 27.02
C ALA A 103 -6.48 5.18 28.48
N ASP A 104 -6.82 3.92 28.72
CA ASP A 104 -7.20 3.37 30.01
C ASP A 104 -6.52 2.01 30.22
N GLU A 105 -5.68 1.90 31.25
CA GLU A 105 -4.85 0.71 31.56
C GLU A 105 -5.68 -0.54 31.91
N HIS A 106 -7.01 -0.43 31.91
CA HIS A 106 -7.97 -1.48 32.30
C HIS A 106 -8.96 -1.87 31.20
N ALA A 107 -8.90 -1.27 30.02
CA ALA A 107 -9.77 -1.71 28.92
C ALA A 107 -9.21 -3.01 28.31
N ALA A 108 -9.94 -4.11 28.53
CA ALA A 108 -9.63 -5.42 27.98
C ALA A 108 -9.25 -5.33 26.49
N LEU A 109 -8.15 -5.97 26.11
CA LEU A 109 -7.57 -6.03 24.76
C LEU A 109 -8.46 -6.80 23.74
N ASP A 110 -9.73 -7.01 24.08
CA ASP A 110 -10.78 -7.66 23.28
C ASP A 110 -11.84 -6.66 22.79
N ALA A 111 -11.64 -5.35 23.01
CA ALA A 111 -12.55 -4.33 22.51
C ALA A 111 -12.52 -4.25 20.97
N ASP A 112 -13.70 -4.19 20.36
CA ASP A 112 -13.85 -3.94 18.94
C ASP A 112 -13.10 -2.66 18.54
N ILE A 113 -12.19 -2.80 17.55
CA ILE A 113 -11.36 -1.72 16.95
C ILE A 113 -12.25 -0.56 16.39
N ALA A 114 -13.57 -0.77 16.33
CA ALA A 114 -14.57 0.17 15.84
C ALA A 114 -14.85 1.37 16.77
N SER A 115 -14.25 1.46 17.96
CA SER A 115 -14.37 2.62 18.86
C SER A 115 -13.11 3.50 18.80
N PRO A 116 -13.05 4.51 17.90
CA PRO A 116 -11.81 5.26 17.62
C PRO A 116 -11.32 6.16 18.76
N ASP A 117 -12.19 6.60 19.67
CA ASP A 117 -11.85 7.63 20.67
C ASP A 117 -11.00 7.14 21.86
N ARG A 118 -10.71 5.83 21.93
CA ARG A 118 -9.95 5.23 23.05
C ARG A 118 -8.55 4.76 22.68
N PHE A 119 -8.19 4.80 21.39
CA PHE A 119 -6.96 4.20 20.89
C PHE A 119 -6.17 5.17 20.02
N HIS A 120 -4.86 5.26 20.28
CA HIS A 120 -3.94 5.85 19.31
C HIS A 120 -3.49 4.77 18.33
N PHE A 121 -3.74 5.01 17.04
CA PHE A 121 -3.38 4.10 15.96
C PHE A 121 -2.12 4.55 15.22
N ALA A 122 -1.27 3.60 14.82
CA ALA A 122 -0.30 3.80 13.75
C ALA A 122 -0.73 3.02 12.51
N ASP A 123 -0.91 3.75 11.42
CA ASP A 123 -1.24 3.20 10.11
C ASP A 123 0.04 3.00 9.30
N VAL A 124 0.43 1.74 9.10
CA VAL A 124 1.69 1.36 8.49
C VAL A 124 1.51 0.39 7.33
N ALA A 125 2.51 0.32 6.47
CA ALA A 125 2.66 -0.74 5.47
C ALA A 125 3.94 -1.52 5.73
N LEU A 126 3.83 -2.85 5.71
CA LEU A 126 4.99 -3.72 5.74
C LEU A 126 5.42 -4.02 4.30
N VAL A 127 6.63 -3.64 3.94
CA VAL A 127 7.12 -3.67 2.56
C VAL A 127 8.45 -4.38 2.41
N THR A 128 8.69 -4.91 1.22
CA THR A 128 10.01 -5.30 0.74
C THR A 128 10.39 -4.39 -0.43
N ALA A 129 11.47 -3.63 -0.25
CA ALA A 129 11.96 -2.71 -1.28
C ALA A 129 12.73 -3.45 -2.39
N TYR A 130 12.62 -2.95 -3.61
CA TYR A 130 13.57 -3.27 -4.67
C TYR A 130 14.90 -2.56 -4.42
N SER A 131 15.97 -2.98 -5.09
CA SER A 131 17.25 -2.25 -5.06
C SER A 131 17.08 -0.82 -5.61
N GLN A 132 18.11 0.00 -5.40
CA GLN A 132 18.24 1.24 -6.16
C GLN A 132 18.29 0.95 -7.67
N PRO A 133 17.79 1.88 -8.53
CA PRO A 133 17.91 1.75 -9.98
C PRO A 133 19.37 1.61 -10.42
N HIS A 134 19.60 0.88 -11.51
CA HIS A 134 20.93 0.80 -12.13
C HIS A 134 21.32 2.17 -12.69
N THR A 135 22.42 2.73 -12.20
CA THR A 135 22.87 4.08 -12.57
C THR A 135 23.02 4.25 -14.08
N ASP A 136 23.79 3.38 -14.77
CA ASP A 136 24.00 3.53 -16.21
C ASP A 136 22.72 3.44 -17.05
N LEU A 137 21.79 2.54 -16.69
CA LEU A 137 20.53 2.40 -17.41
C LEU A 137 19.65 3.64 -17.20
N LEU A 138 19.64 4.17 -15.98
CA LEU A 138 18.90 5.38 -15.64
C LEU A 138 19.50 6.59 -16.37
N GLU A 139 20.82 6.75 -16.36
CA GLU A 139 21.51 7.87 -17.03
C GLU A 139 21.35 7.81 -18.56
N LYS A 140 21.60 6.65 -19.18
CA LYS A 140 21.47 6.48 -20.64
C LYS A 140 20.04 6.65 -21.14
N SER A 141 19.06 6.43 -20.26
CA SER A 141 17.64 6.64 -20.56
C SER A 141 17.14 8.03 -20.15
N TYR A 142 18.03 8.94 -19.73
CA TYR A 142 17.65 10.29 -19.25
C TYR A 142 16.61 10.26 -18.12
N GLY A 143 16.71 9.29 -17.22
CA GLY A 143 15.82 9.11 -16.08
C GLY A 143 14.55 8.30 -16.37
N VAL A 144 14.33 7.84 -17.61
CA VAL A 144 13.10 7.13 -17.99
C VAL A 144 13.09 5.68 -17.49
N LEU A 145 14.23 4.98 -17.52
CA LEU A 145 14.33 3.56 -17.19
C LEU A 145 14.92 3.35 -15.78
N ALA A 146 14.06 3.41 -14.77
CA ALA A 146 14.41 3.01 -13.41
C ALA A 146 14.41 1.48 -13.26
N SER A 147 15.55 0.85 -13.59
CA SER A 147 15.74 -0.61 -13.60
C SER A 147 16.36 -1.13 -12.29
N CYS A 148 15.56 -1.81 -11.47
CA CYS A 148 15.94 -2.33 -10.16
C CYS A 148 16.07 -3.86 -10.15
N MET A 149 16.78 -4.38 -9.15
CA MET A 149 16.81 -5.82 -8.85
C MET A 149 15.86 -6.12 -7.71
N LYS A 150 15.28 -7.31 -7.75
CA LYS A 150 14.60 -7.88 -6.59
C LYS A 150 15.69 -8.40 -5.63
N PRO A 151 15.69 -8.01 -4.34
CA PRO A 151 16.71 -8.47 -3.40
C PRO A 151 16.66 -9.99 -3.24
N ALA A 152 17.82 -10.64 -3.28
CA ALA A 152 17.97 -12.07 -3.06
C ALA A 152 17.56 -12.47 -1.63
N GLN A 153 17.88 -11.62 -0.65
CA GLN A 153 17.42 -11.71 0.73
C GLN A 153 16.54 -10.49 1.02
N PRO A 154 15.21 -10.61 0.87
CA PRO A 154 14.30 -9.49 1.08
C PRO A 154 14.25 -9.11 2.56
N SER A 155 14.78 -7.93 2.91
CA SER A 155 14.62 -7.36 4.24
C SER A 155 13.25 -6.71 4.37
N LEU A 156 12.53 -6.99 5.46
CA LEU A 156 11.29 -6.29 5.77
C LEU A 156 11.53 -4.88 6.28
N GLN A 157 10.68 -3.95 5.86
CA GLN A 157 10.68 -2.57 6.31
C GLN A 157 9.26 -2.12 6.63
N VAL A 158 9.11 -1.26 7.63
CA VAL A 158 7.85 -0.63 8.00
C VAL A 158 7.90 0.82 7.53
N ILE A 159 6.88 1.25 6.78
CA ILE A 159 6.70 2.65 6.35
C ILE A 159 5.34 3.17 6.79
N LYS A 160 5.18 4.48 6.93
CA LYS A 160 3.85 5.08 7.17
C LYS A 160 3.01 4.97 5.89
N ILE A 161 1.72 4.72 6.05
CA ILE A 161 0.80 4.70 4.90
C ILE A 161 0.79 6.06 4.17
N SER A 162 0.91 7.16 4.91
CA SER A 162 1.00 8.52 4.36
C SER A 162 2.19 8.74 3.42
N ASP A 163 3.24 7.92 3.51
CA ASP A 163 4.41 8.04 2.66
C ASP A 163 4.19 7.38 1.28
N ILE A 164 3.10 6.61 1.14
CA ILE A 164 2.71 5.97 -0.12
C ILE A 164 1.96 6.98 -0.98
N ARG A 165 2.64 7.53 -1.99
CA ARG A 165 2.08 8.56 -2.87
C ARG A 165 1.42 8.03 -4.13
N SER A 166 1.90 6.90 -4.64
CA SER A 166 1.43 6.31 -5.89
C SER A 166 1.64 4.80 -5.91
N VAL A 167 0.81 4.13 -6.71
CA VAL A 167 0.93 2.72 -7.06
C VAL A 167 1.69 2.61 -8.39
N VAL A 168 2.83 1.92 -8.35
CA VAL A 168 3.68 1.68 -9.52
C VAL A 168 3.65 0.21 -9.92
N ALA A 169 3.91 -0.06 -11.19
CA ALA A 169 4.13 -1.40 -11.72
C ALA A 169 5.64 -1.69 -11.84
N MET A 170 6.11 -2.81 -11.29
CA MET A 170 7.47 -3.31 -11.48
C MET A 170 7.48 -4.40 -12.55
N ILE A 171 7.84 -4.03 -13.78
CA ILE A 171 7.75 -4.87 -14.96
C ILE A 171 9.05 -5.64 -15.16
N PRO A 172 9.03 -6.98 -15.27
CA PRO A 172 10.24 -7.77 -15.45
C PRO A 172 10.84 -7.50 -16.84
N HIS A 173 12.16 -7.40 -16.92
CA HIS A 173 12.91 -7.30 -18.17
C HIS A 173 14.33 -7.87 -18.03
N CYS A 174 15.03 -8.04 -19.15
CA CYS A 174 16.37 -8.63 -19.19
C CYS A 174 17.36 -7.78 -20.01
N PRO A 175 17.79 -6.59 -19.52
CA PRO A 175 18.75 -5.76 -20.23
C PRO A 175 20.14 -6.43 -20.29
N ILE A 176 20.90 -6.10 -21.35
CA ILE A 176 22.31 -6.48 -21.48
C ILE A 176 23.17 -5.39 -20.83
N ILE A 177 23.86 -5.74 -19.75
CA ILE A 177 24.73 -4.85 -18.98
C ILE A 177 26.14 -5.46 -19.00
N HIS A 178 27.13 -4.70 -19.46
CA HIS A 178 28.51 -5.18 -19.64
C HIS A 178 28.63 -6.51 -20.42
N GLY A 179 27.74 -6.73 -21.41
CA GLY A 179 27.71 -7.94 -22.23
C GLY A 179 26.98 -9.14 -21.60
N VAL A 180 26.38 -8.97 -20.42
CA VAL A 180 25.65 -10.03 -19.70
C VAL A 180 24.17 -9.66 -19.59
N ALA A 181 23.28 -10.60 -19.89
CA ALA A 181 21.85 -10.40 -19.65
C ALA A 181 21.54 -10.55 -18.16
N GLU A 182 20.94 -9.53 -17.56
CA GLU A 182 20.56 -9.55 -16.14
C GLU A 182 19.04 -9.53 -15.98
N GLU A 183 18.48 -10.41 -15.13
CA GLU A 183 17.07 -10.33 -14.76
C GLU A 183 16.82 -9.14 -13.83
N ARG A 184 16.02 -8.17 -14.29
CA ARG A 184 15.73 -6.93 -13.57
C ARG A 184 14.23 -6.60 -13.67
N TYR A 185 13.84 -5.53 -13.00
CA TYR A 185 12.46 -5.03 -13.01
C TYR A 185 12.50 -3.53 -13.16
N PHE A 186 11.81 -2.97 -14.16
CA PHE A 186 11.72 -1.52 -14.31
C PHE A 186 10.41 -0.97 -13.79
N LEU A 187 10.50 0.22 -13.21
CA LEU A 187 9.36 0.94 -12.66
C LEU A 187 8.54 1.59 -13.78
N VAL A 188 7.23 1.39 -13.72
CA VAL A 188 6.25 2.09 -14.55
C VAL A 188 5.24 2.71 -13.61
N GLU A 189 5.17 4.04 -13.57
CA GLU A 189 4.08 4.68 -12.87
C GLU A 189 2.78 4.39 -13.62
N LYS A 190 1.74 4.00 -12.89
CA LYS A 190 0.42 3.96 -13.48
C LYS A 190 0.04 5.41 -13.76
N SER A 191 0.13 5.83 -15.03
CA SER A 191 -0.47 7.07 -15.50
C SER A 191 -1.93 7.03 -15.07
N GLY A 192 -2.29 7.81 -14.05
CA GLY A 192 -3.66 7.95 -13.65
C GLY A 192 -4.41 8.43 -14.89
N MET A 193 -5.40 7.65 -15.37
CA MET A 193 -6.47 8.29 -16.13
C MET A 193 -7.13 9.25 -15.14
N GLU A 194 -6.65 10.49 -15.10
CA GLU A 194 -7.51 11.61 -14.82
C GLU A 194 -8.54 11.62 -15.95
N ILE A 195 -9.69 10.96 -15.73
CA ILE A 195 -10.88 11.33 -16.48
C ILE A 195 -11.29 12.68 -15.91
N ALA A 196 -10.57 13.72 -16.33
CA ALA A 196 -11.09 15.07 -16.28
C ALA A 196 -12.35 15.02 -17.15
N ARG A 197 -13.52 15.17 -16.52
CA ARG A 197 -14.77 15.44 -17.23
C ARG A 197 -14.64 16.84 -17.83
N PHE A 198 -13.91 16.97 -18.92
CA PHE A 198 -14.08 18.08 -19.85
C PHE A 198 -15.27 17.73 -20.73
N GLY A 199 -16.47 18.05 -20.24
CA GLY A 199 -17.61 18.22 -21.14
C GLY A 199 -17.30 19.45 -21.97
N VAL A 200 -17.10 19.25 -23.27
CA VAL A 200 -17.12 20.33 -24.26
C VAL A 200 -18.52 20.92 -24.20
N GLU A 201 -18.62 22.22 -23.90
CA GLU A 201 -19.84 22.98 -24.16
C GLU A 201 -19.96 23.09 -25.68
N ASP A 202 -20.85 22.30 -26.26
CA ASP A 202 -21.35 22.60 -27.60
C ASP A 202 -22.24 23.85 -27.46
N ASP A 203 -21.71 24.98 -27.91
CA ASP A 203 -22.47 26.19 -28.17
C ASP A 203 -23.55 25.85 -29.23
N GLU A 204 -24.83 25.93 -28.85
CA GLU A 204 -25.93 26.01 -29.81
C GLU A 204 -26.66 27.36 -29.62
N GLU A 205 -26.61 28.17 -30.68
CA GLU A 205 -27.42 29.38 -30.93
C GLU A 205 -28.94 29.10 -30.92
#